data_AF-A0A953QYS1-F1
#
_entry.id   AF-A0A953QYS1-F1
#
_cell.length_a   1.000
_cell.length_b   1.000
_cell.length_c   1.000
_cell.angle_alpha   90.00
_cell.angle_beta   90.00
_cell.angle_gamma   90.00
#
_symmetry.space_group_name_H-M   'P 1'
#
loop_
_entity.id
_entity.type
_entity.pdbx_description
1 polymer ?
#
loop_
_entity_poly.entity_id
_entity_poly.type
_entity_poly.pdbx_seq_one_letter_code
_entity_poly.pdbx_strand_id
1 'polypeptide(L)'
;MAWKTKARYLLAWSSFPPLSFIYRRMYEFAIWISVLLFRQCRGIVSVYLTRGCTKRQITPGVSDIDFIVVVKPDARQRQRVESVFRYLDIFSGGLIPYHDIFVVNEEELHYRWHTTPLWRYRYQEGKFNWSLKHGRNVLAALPPITASERTSSCFTEMHYWWTQFVDFLLQHEIYRHDVVLRRSLCFKAVAEVLNALHALRTGEFCFSREEALRREDSPLCRKLRENAKQRVPRRDKALEQECFRFLVQSFLDLWIEFRDHPFMHVYRDVEQTVQPAGAALQREKAETPFREISRYLADEWTGRCHGVHLVKSAFYQLEDSLLVIDTSMDSLPSLGDLEQLLAVRTRLYAGFQTPTWFFLRLGQVIFPITPNVPRDYNRGVLTPATAPDVFLQLGETPVYWTSHTDWYLTDWRRNRQWLNAPPLKQAQLEMISRSAATGHVMYPLDTQDISA
;
A
#
# COMPACT_ATOMS: atom_id res chain seq x y z
N MET A 1 -5.41 -8.66 -22.25
CA MET A 1 -5.32 -9.09 -20.83
C MET A 1 -6.15 -10.33 -20.49
N ALA A 2 -7.30 -10.60 -21.12
CA ALA A 2 -8.10 -11.81 -20.85
C ALA A 2 -7.35 -13.15 -20.95
N TRP A 3 -6.32 -13.23 -21.81
CA TRP A 3 -5.45 -14.41 -21.91
C TRP A 3 -4.65 -14.67 -20.62
N LYS A 4 -4.25 -13.63 -19.88
CA LYS A 4 -3.53 -13.80 -18.60
C LYS A 4 -4.42 -14.50 -17.59
N THR A 5 -5.66 -14.06 -17.42
CA THR A 5 -6.63 -14.70 -16.52
C THR A 5 -6.88 -16.17 -16.91
N LYS A 6 -7.05 -16.47 -18.20
CA LYS A 6 -7.18 -17.86 -18.67
C LYS A 6 -5.93 -18.70 -18.39
N ALA A 7 -4.74 -18.14 -18.63
CA ALA A 7 -3.48 -18.81 -18.36
C ALA A 7 -3.28 -19.06 -16.85
N ARG A 8 -3.59 -18.08 -15.98
CA ARG A 8 -3.56 -18.25 -14.52
C ARG A 8 -4.50 -19.35 -14.07
N TYR A 9 -5.72 -19.35 -14.57
CA TYR A 9 -6.69 -20.39 -14.26
C TYR A 9 -6.19 -21.78 -14.67
N LEU A 10 -5.68 -21.91 -15.89
CA LEU A 10 -5.10 -23.17 -16.39
C LEU A 10 -3.93 -23.64 -15.51
N LEU A 11 -2.97 -22.76 -15.22
CA LEU A 11 -1.80 -23.07 -14.39
C LEU A 11 -2.19 -23.45 -12.96
N ALA A 12 -3.13 -22.72 -12.36
CA ALA A 12 -3.62 -23.03 -11.02
C ALA A 12 -4.35 -24.38 -11.00
N TRP A 13 -5.20 -24.65 -12.00
CA TRP A 13 -5.95 -25.90 -12.13
C TRP A 13 -5.02 -27.10 -12.36
N SER A 14 -3.98 -26.95 -13.17
CA SER A 14 -3.00 -28.00 -13.47
C SER A 14 -1.91 -28.17 -12.40
N SER A 15 -1.92 -27.36 -11.34
CA SER A 15 -0.89 -27.39 -10.28
C SER A 15 -1.05 -28.57 -9.30
N PHE A 16 -1.03 -29.79 -9.82
CA PHE A 16 -1.01 -31.03 -9.04
C PHE A 16 0.13 -31.95 -9.52
N PRO A 17 0.60 -32.90 -8.69
CA PRO A 17 1.66 -33.83 -9.11
C PRO A 17 1.22 -34.64 -10.34
N PRO A 18 2.08 -34.79 -11.38
CA PRO A 18 3.49 -34.38 -11.43
C PRO A 18 3.73 -32.94 -11.92
N LEU A 19 2.74 -32.27 -12.50
CA LEU A 19 2.89 -30.94 -13.11
C LEU A 19 3.32 -29.86 -12.12
N SER A 20 2.83 -29.90 -10.88
CA SER A 20 3.27 -28.97 -9.83
C SER A 20 4.77 -29.04 -9.55
N PHE A 21 5.37 -30.23 -9.66
CA PHE A 21 6.81 -30.41 -9.54
C PHE A 21 7.53 -29.79 -10.75
N ILE A 22 7.02 -30.03 -11.97
CA ILE A 22 7.57 -29.45 -13.20
C ILE A 22 7.56 -27.92 -13.13
N TYR A 23 6.44 -27.32 -12.73
CA TYR A 23 6.34 -25.86 -12.58
C TYR A 23 7.36 -25.32 -11.58
N ARG A 24 7.53 -25.97 -10.42
CA ARG A 24 8.55 -25.57 -9.45
C ARG A 24 9.96 -25.64 -10.02
N ARG A 25 10.28 -26.69 -10.79
CA ARG A 25 11.57 -26.81 -11.49
C ARG A 25 11.77 -25.72 -12.53
N MET A 26 10.72 -25.33 -13.25
CA MET A 26 10.80 -24.20 -14.19
C MET A 26 11.09 -22.87 -13.47
N TYR A 27 10.47 -22.61 -12.31
CA TYR A 27 10.78 -21.44 -11.49
C TYR A 27 12.23 -21.47 -11.00
N GLU A 28 12.70 -22.60 -10.48
CA GLU A 28 14.10 -22.77 -10.04
C GLU A 28 15.09 -22.53 -11.19
N PHE A 29 14.78 -23.05 -12.38
CA PHE A 29 15.58 -22.85 -13.58
C PHE A 29 15.59 -21.38 -14.02
N ALA A 30 14.44 -20.71 -14.02
CA ALA A 30 14.34 -19.28 -14.32
C ALA A 30 15.13 -18.42 -13.32
N ILE A 31 15.06 -18.76 -12.03
CA ILE A 31 15.88 -18.12 -10.98
C ILE A 31 17.37 -18.31 -11.28
N TRP A 32 17.78 -19.53 -11.59
CA TRP A 32 19.17 -19.85 -11.89
C TRP A 32 19.70 -19.08 -13.11
N ILE A 33 18.97 -19.06 -14.22
CA ILE A 33 19.32 -18.25 -15.41
C ILE A 33 19.42 -16.78 -15.05
N SER A 34 18.44 -16.23 -14.33
CA SER A 34 18.43 -14.81 -13.96
C SER A 34 19.66 -14.44 -13.15
N VAL A 35 20.01 -15.27 -12.17
CA VAL A 35 21.22 -15.08 -11.35
C VAL A 35 22.49 -15.17 -12.21
N LEU A 36 22.57 -16.09 -13.17
CA LEU A 36 23.70 -16.17 -14.09
C LEU A 36 23.85 -14.90 -14.94
N LEU A 37 22.76 -14.38 -15.50
CA LEU A 37 22.77 -13.16 -16.30
C LEU A 37 23.16 -11.93 -15.47
N PHE A 38 22.65 -11.83 -14.24
CA PHE A 38 23.08 -10.80 -13.31
C PHE A 38 24.59 -10.91 -13.03
N ARG A 39 25.10 -12.10 -12.72
CA ARG A 39 26.55 -12.32 -12.43
C ARG A 39 27.49 -11.86 -13.55
N GLN A 40 27.03 -11.79 -14.80
CA GLN A 40 27.82 -11.28 -15.92
C GLN A 40 27.93 -9.75 -15.95
N CYS A 41 27.10 -9.04 -15.19
CA CYS A 41 27.17 -7.60 -15.04
C CYS A 41 28.29 -7.23 -14.06
N ARG A 42 29.33 -6.55 -14.55
CA ARG A 42 30.32 -5.91 -13.68
C ARG A 42 29.60 -4.90 -12.77
N GLY A 43 29.94 -4.89 -11.48
CA GLY A 43 29.35 -3.95 -10.53
C GLY A 43 28.28 -4.50 -9.61
N ILE A 44 27.85 -5.76 -9.78
CA ILE A 44 26.95 -6.37 -8.81
C ILE A 44 27.66 -6.60 -7.48
N VAL A 45 27.02 -6.13 -6.41
CA VAL A 45 27.42 -6.33 -5.02
C VAL A 45 26.66 -7.52 -4.43
N SER A 46 25.35 -7.59 -4.69
CA SER A 46 24.47 -8.64 -4.16
C SER A 46 23.29 -8.90 -5.08
N VAL A 47 22.80 -10.15 -5.11
CA VAL A 47 21.51 -10.52 -5.70
C VAL A 47 20.70 -11.27 -4.65
N TYR A 48 19.56 -10.73 -4.26
CA TYR A 48 18.61 -11.38 -3.35
C TYR A 48 17.40 -11.85 -4.12
N LEU A 49 17.02 -13.11 -3.90
CA LEU A 49 15.67 -13.57 -4.17
C LEU A 49 14.81 -13.20 -2.96
N THR A 50 13.60 -12.69 -3.19
CA THR A 50 12.72 -12.20 -2.13
C THR A 50 11.36 -12.92 -2.13
N ARG A 51 10.58 -12.69 -1.06
CA ARG A 51 9.14 -13.03 -0.97
C ARG A 51 8.81 -14.51 -1.28
N GLY A 52 7.76 -14.76 -2.06
CA GLY A 52 7.12 -16.08 -2.19
C GLY A 52 8.06 -17.19 -2.69
N CYS A 53 9.05 -16.82 -3.50
CA CYS A 53 10.02 -17.77 -4.05
C CYS A 53 11.07 -18.22 -3.02
N THR A 54 11.42 -17.42 -2.00
CA THR A 54 12.32 -17.87 -0.93
C THR A 54 11.63 -18.82 0.03
N LYS A 55 10.34 -18.57 0.27
CA LYS A 55 9.48 -19.30 1.22
C LYS A 55 8.98 -20.65 0.66
N ARG A 56 9.40 -21.04 -0.55
CA ARG A 56 8.91 -22.23 -1.30
C ARG A 56 7.39 -22.29 -1.46
N GLN A 57 6.71 -21.14 -1.36
CA GLN A 57 5.26 -20.98 -1.50
C GLN A 57 4.91 -20.53 -2.92
N ILE A 58 5.41 -21.26 -3.92
CA ILE A 58 5.18 -20.96 -5.32
C ILE A 58 3.78 -21.45 -5.70
N THR A 59 2.92 -20.51 -6.06
CA THR A 59 1.62 -20.74 -6.71
C THR A 59 1.77 -20.39 -8.20
N PRO A 60 1.82 -21.40 -9.09
CA PRO A 60 2.02 -21.18 -10.52
C PRO A 60 0.99 -20.21 -11.13
N GLY A 61 1.46 -19.28 -11.96
CA GLY A 61 0.63 -18.23 -12.58
C GLY A 61 0.25 -17.07 -11.65
N VAL A 62 0.60 -17.13 -10.36
CA VAL A 62 0.25 -16.09 -9.37
C VAL A 62 1.46 -15.57 -8.62
N SER A 63 2.49 -16.40 -8.49
CA SER A 63 3.74 -16.02 -7.84
C SER A 63 4.70 -15.50 -8.90
N ASP A 64 5.20 -14.30 -8.66
CA ASP A 64 6.28 -13.71 -9.44
C ASP A 64 7.64 -14.07 -8.80
N ILE A 65 8.70 -13.86 -9.56
CA ILE A 65 10.08 -14.06 -9.14
C ILE A 65 10.69 -12.69 -8.85
N ASP A 66 10.56 -12.26 -7.60
CA ASP A 66 11.02 -10.96 -7.14
C ASP A 66 12.50 -10.97 -6.77
N PHE A 67 13.31 -10.18 -7.49
CA PHE A 67 14.72 -9.93 -7.15
C PHE A 67 14.94 -8.53 -6.59
N ILE A 68 15.88 -8.40 -5.66
CA ILE A 68 16.54 -7.13 -5.32
C ILE A 68 18.02 -7.26 -5.69
N VAL A 69 18.51 -6.38 -6.55
CA VAL A 69 19.90 -6.36 -7.00
C VAL A 69 20.59 -5.13 -6.45
N VAL A 70 21.68 -5.35 -5.72
CA VAL A 70 22.53 -4.28 -5.18
C VAL A 70 23.73 -4.11 -6.09
N VAL A 71 23.96 -2.89 -6.56
CA VAL A 71 25.04 -2.53 -7.49
C VAL A 71 25.98 -1.49 -6.88
N LYS A 72 27.19 -1.37 -7.42
CA LYS A 72 28.10 -0.27 -7.11
C LYS A 72 27.51 1.08 -7.57
N PRO A 73 27.94 2.21 -6.98
CA PRO A 73 27.51 3.55 -7.38
C PRO A 73 28.14 3.97 -8.73
N ASP A 74 27.82 3.25 -9.79
CA ASP A 74 28.25 3.50 -11.17
C ASP A 74 27.02 3.45 -12.08
N ALA A 75 26.71 4.58 -12.73
CA ALA A 75 25.52 4.73 -13.56
C ALA A 75 25.50 3.78 -14.76
N ARG A 76 26.66 3.50 -15.36
CA ARG A 76 26.75 2.58 -16.51
C ARG A 76 26.52 1.13 -16.06
N GLN A 77 27.06 0.74 -14.91
CA GLN A 77 26.85 -0.59 -14.33
C GLN A 77 25.38 -0.78 -13.94
N ARG A 78 24.76 0.23 -13.30
CA ARG A 78 23.33 0.23 -13.00
C ARG A 78 22.49 0.06 -14.26
N GLN A 79 22.71 0.89 -15.27
CA GLN A 79 21.96 0.83 -16.53
C GLN A 79 22.06 -0.54 -17.21
N ARG A 80 23.23 -1.18 -17.14
CA ARG A 80 23.43 -2.53 -17.66
C ARG A 80 22.60 -3.57 -16.91
N VAL A 81 22.60 -3.53 -15.58
CA VAL A 81 21.79 -4.43 -14.74
C VAL A 81 20.31 -4.22 -15.00
N GLU A 82 19.84 -2.98 -15.05
CA GLU A 82 18.45 -2.67 -15.38
C GLU A 82 18.06 -3.16 -16.77
N SER A 83 18.94 -3.08 -17.77
CA SER A 83 18.69 -3.63 -19.10
C SER A 83 18.57 -5.16 -19.10
N VAL A 84 19.39 -5.86 -18.31
CA VAL A 84 19.23 -7.31 -18.11
C VAL A 84 17.90 -7.63 -17.42
N PHE A 85 17.51 -6.84 -16.43
CA PHE A 85 16.26 -7.05 -15.72
C PHE A 85 15.04 -6.78 -16.62
N ARG A 86 15.04 -5.71 -17.40
CA ARG A 86 14.02 -5.43 -18.43
C ARG A 86 13.95 -6.53 -19.48
N TYR A 87 15.10 -7.07 -19.89
CA TYR A 87 15.14 -8.23 -20.77
C TYR A 87 14.45 -9.44 -20.11
N LEU A 88 14.78 -9.77 -18.86
CA LEU A 88 14.13 -10.86 -18.12
C LEU A 88 12.61 -10.67 -18.00
N ASP A 89 12.15 -9.45 -17.71
CA ASP A 89 10.73 -9.12 -17.62
C ASP A 89 10.00 -9.41 -18.94
N ILE A 90 10.50 -8.86 -20.05
CA ILE A 90 9.92 -9.04 -21.38
C ILE A 90 9.92 -10.52 -21.79
N PHE A 91 11.07 -11.20 -21.67
CA PHE A 91 11.22 -12.59 -22.13
C PHE A 91 10.46 -13.59 -21.27
N SER A 92 10.29 -13.29 -19.98
CA SER A 92 9.50 -14.13 -19.07
C SER A 92 8.01 -13.80 -19.08
N GLY A 93 7.58 -12.78 -19.85
CA GLY A 93 6.19 -12.33 -19.93
C GLY A 93 5.67 -11.72 -18.63
N GLY A 94 6.56 -11.15 -17.81
CA GLY A 94 6.24 -10.57 -16.50
C GLY A 94 6.40 -11.52 -15.32
N LEU A 95 6.92 -12.75 -15.52
CA LEU A 95 7.19 -13.65 -14.40
C LEU A 95 8.33 -13.13 -13.50
N ILE A 96 9.31 -12.42 -14.09
CA ILE A 96 10.39 -11.73 -13.39
C ILE A 96 10.19 -10.21 -13.61
N PRO A 97 9.27 -9.57 -12.87
CA PRO A 97 8.88 -8.19 -13.14
C PRO A 97 10.02 -7.22 -12.83
N TYR A 98 10.23 -6.23 -13.71
CA TYR A 98 11.19 -5.15 -13.47
C TYR A 98 10.51 -3.90 -12.92
N HIS A 99 11.04 -3.38 -11.81
CA HIS A 99 10.78 -2.04 -11.33
C HIS A 99 12.10 -1.34 -10.97
N ASP A 100 12.19 -0.03 -11.16
CA ASP A 100 13.38 0.77 -10.85
C ASP A 100 13.78 0.66 -9.37
N ILE A 101 12.79 0.43 -8.49
CA ILE A 101 13.00 0.19 -7.07
C ILE A 101 13.75 -1.12 -6.75
N PHE A 102 13.86 -2.06 -7.68
CA PHE A 102 14.52 -3.35 -7.46
C PHE A 102 16.02 -3.36 -7.73
N VAL A 103 16.54 -2.31 -8.38
CA VAL A 103 17.99 -2.11 -8.58
C VAL A 103 18.41 -0.92 -7.74
N VAL A 104 19.24 -1.17 -6.72
CA VAL A 104 19.70 -0.15 -5.78
C VAL A 104 21.21 -0.20 -5.62
N ASN A 105 21.83 0.92 -5.29
CA ASN A 105 23.17 0.90 -4.71
C ASN A 105 23.11 0.87 -3.16
N GLU A 106 24.26 0.72 -2.52
CA GLU A 106 24.32 0.64 -1.05
C GLU A 106 23.89 1.94 -0.37
N GLU A 107 24.23 3.11 -0.94
CA GLU A 107 23.81 4.41 -0.40
C GLU A 107 22.28 4.56 -0.46
N GLU A 108 21.64 4.16 -1.55
CA GLU A 108 20.18 4.16 -1.70
C GLU A 108 19.52 3.17 -0.75
N LEU A 109 20.13 2.01 -0.52
CA LEU A 109 19.65 1.02 0.42
C LEU A 109 19.70 1.57 1.86
N HIS A 110 20.81 2.17 2.27
CA HIS A 110 20.95 2.85 3.57
C HIS A 110 19.98 4.03 3.69
N TYR A 111 19.84 4.83 2.63
CA TYR A 111 18.88 5.91 2.59
C TYR A 111 17.45 5.39 2.83
N ARG A 112 16.99 4.41 2.05
CA ARG A 112 15.66 3.79 2.22
C ARG A 112 15.47 3.17 3.59
N TRP A 113 16.51 2.58 4.17
CA TRP A 113 16.49 2.03 5.52
C TRP A 113 16.20 3.10 6.57
N HIS A 114 16.86 4.26 6.47
CA HIS A 114 16.68 5.34 7.42
C HIS A 114 15.41 6.16 7.17
N THR A 115 14.99 6.32 5.92
CA THR A 115 13.94 7.29 5.56
C THR A 115 12.61 6.68 5.21
N THR A 116 12.53 5.43 4.75
CA THR A 116 11.27 4.86 4.26
C THR A 116 10.80 3.68 5.12
N PRO A 117 9.81 3.87 6.01
CA PRO A 117 9.29 2.83 6.90
C PRO A 117 8.93 1.51 6.18
N LEU A 118 8.32 1.59 4.99
CA LEU A 118 7.98 0.42 4.19
C LEU A 118 9.23 -0.38 3.78
N TRP A 119 10.28 0.29 3.33
CA TRP A 119 11.52 -0.39 2.93
C TRP A 119 12.29 -0.90 4.13
N ARG A 120 12.27 -0.16 5.24
CA ARG A 120 12.82 -0.64 6.52
C ARG A 120 12.13 -1.94 6.97
N TYR A 121 10.79 -2.02 6.89
CA TYR A 121 10.04 -3.25 7.13
C TYR A 121 10.56 -4.39 6.24
N ARG A 122 10.59 -4.16 4.93
CA ARG A 122 10.96 -5.18 3.93
C ARG A 122 12.41 -5.64 4.03
N TYR A 123 13.33 -4.73 4.32
CA TYR A 123 14.72 -5.07 4.56
C TYR A 123 14.91 -5.81 5.87
N GLN A 124 14.19 -5.42 6.93
CA GLN A 124 14.20 -6.15 8.20
C GLN A 124 13.66 -7.57 8.00
N GLU A 125 12.50 -7.73 7.36
CA GLU A 125 11.99 -9.05 6.96
C GLU A 125 13.02 -9.80 6.10
N GLY A 126 13.70 -9.08 5.21
CA GLY A 126 14.72 -9.62 4.33
C GLY A 126 15.94 -10.17 5.04
N LYS A 127 16.33 -9.62 6.19
CA LYS A 127 17.40 -10.18 7.04
C LYS A 127 17.07 -11.60 7.51
N PHE A 128 15.78 -11.93 7.67
CA PHE A 128 15.33 -13.26 8.10
C PHE A 128 14.97 -14.18 6.92
N ASN A 129 14.33 -13.62 5.89
CA ASN A 129 13.58 -14.43 4.92
C ASN A 129 14.09 -14.33 3.47
N TRP A 130 14.99 -13.39 3.14
CA TRP A 130 15.51 -13.29 1.77
C TRP A 130 16.67 -14.24 1.54
N SER A 131 16.75 -14.80 0.34
CA SER A 131 17.81 -15.73 -0.03
C SER A 131 18.86 -15.00 -0.85
N LEU A 132 20.06 -14.84 -0.28
CA LEU A 132 21.22 -14.35 -1.02
C LEU A 132 21.62 -15.38 -2.09
N LYS A 133 21.53 -14.97 -3.36
CA LYS A 133 21.87 -15.82 -4.51
C LYS A 133 23.27 -15.55 -5.07
N HIS A 134 23.79 -14.35 -4.87
CA HIS A 134 25.13 -13.98 -5.30
C HIS A 134 25.66 -12.78 -4.51
N GLY A 135 26.98 -12.71 -4.33
CA GLY A 135 27.67 -11.55 -3.74
C GLY A 135 27.75 -11.60 -2.22
N ARG A 136 27.90 -10.42 -1.59
CA ARG A 136 27.98 -10.28 -0.12
C ARG A 136 26.62 -9.99 0.50
N ASN A 137 26.41 -10.34 1.77
CA ASN A 137 25.16 -10.02 2.48
C ASN A 137 25.19 -8.58 3.02
N VAL A 138 24.87 -7.59 2.19
CA VAL A 138 24.75 -6.19 2.63
C VAL A 138 23.58 -5.94 3.60
N LEU A 139 22.52 -6.75 3.59
CA LEU A 139 21.38 -6.56 4.51
C LEU A 139 21.75 -6.92 5.95
N ALA A 140 22.65 -7.89 6.13
CA ALA A 140 23.17 -8.24 7.45
C ALA A 140 23.88 -7.07 8.15
N ALA A 141 24.46 -6.13 7.37
CA ALA A 141 25.16 -4.97 7.90
C ALA A 141 24.23 -3.81 8.32
N LEU A 142 22.93 -3.88 8.00
CA LEU A 142 21.99 -2.85 8.46
C LEU A 142 21.82 -2.92 9.98
N PRO A 143 21.71 -1.78 10.67
CA PRO A 143 21.55 -1.77 12.12
C PRO A 143 20.24 -2.47 12.54
N PRO A 144 20.10 -2.88 13.80
CA PRO A 144 18.79 -3.29 14.32
C PRO A 144 17.84 -2.09 14.33
N ILE A 145 16.55 -2.33 14.10
CA ILE A 145 15.51 -1.30 14.23
C ILE A 145 15.10 -1.12 15.69
N THR A 146 14.82 0.12 16.07
CA THR A 146 14.21 0.45 17.36
C THR A 146 12.74 0.00 17.41
N ALA A 147 12.15 0.01 18.62
CA ALA A 147 10.73 -0.31 18.78
C ALA A 147 9.81 0.65 18.02
N SER A 148 10.11 1.96 18.05
CA SER A 148 9.29 2.95 17.33
C SER A 148 9.42 2.80 15.81
N GLU A 149 10.63 2.60 15.28
CA GLU A 149 10.84 2.35 13.85
C GLU A 149 10.13 1.09 13.36
N ARG A 150 10.14 0.03 14.18
CA ARG A 150 9.41 -1.21 13.89
C ARG A 150 7.92 -0.98 13.77
N THR A 151 7.31 -0.24 14.69
CA THR A 151 5.87 0.00 14.61
C THR A 151 5.50 0.85 13.40
N SER A 152 6.23 1.94 13.20
CA SER A 152 6.20 2.77 11.99
C SER A 152 6.23 1.89 10.72
N SER A 153 7.20 0.99 10.63
CA SER A 153 7.38 0.06 9.52
C SER A 153 6.23 -0.94 9.34
N CYS A 154 5.72 -1.53 10.43
CA CYS A 154 4.60 -2.47 10.36
C CYS A 154 3.31 -1.78 9.90
N PHE A 155 3.07 -0.57 10.41
CA PHE A 155 1.91 0.23 10.03
C PHE A 155 1.90 0.54 8.53
N THR A 156 3.03 0.99 7.97
CA THR A 156 3.13 1.27 6.53
C THR A 156 3.01 0.01 5.66
N GLU A 157 3.48 -1.15 6.11
CA GLU A 157 3.25 -2.42 5.38
C GLU A 157 1.77 -2.82 5.43
N MET A 158 1.07 -2.63 6.55
CA MET A 158 -0.39 -2.83 6.60
C MET A 158 -1.10 -1.91 5.60
N HIS A 159 -0.73 -0.62 5.56
CA HIS A 159 -1.27 0.35 4.61
C HIS A 159 -1.07 -0.10 3.16
N TYR A 160 0.13 -0.60 2.83
CA TYR A 160 0.43 -1.17 1.53
C TYR A 160 -0.56 -2.29 1.19
N TRP A 161 -0.78 -3.25 2.10
CA TRP A 161 -1.71 -4.36 1.84
C TRP A 161 -3.17 -3.95 1.77
N TRP A 162 -3.60 -2.93 2.52
CA TRP A 162 -4.93 -2.33 2.34
C TRP A 162 -5.09 -1.77 0.93
N THR A 163 -4.15 -0.93 0.49
CA THR A 163 -4.18 -0.32 -0.85
C THR A 163 -4.23 -1.39 -1.93
N GLN A 164 -3.37 -2.42 -1.84
CA GLN A 164 -3.39 -3.54 -2.79
C GLN A 164 -4.71 -4.31 -2.73
N PHE A 165 -5.25 -4.59 -1.55
CA PHE A 165 -6.50 -5.33 -1.39
C PHE A 165 -7.67 -4.63 -2.11
N VAL A 166 -7.83 -3.34 -1.85
CA VAL A 166 -8.92 -2.54 -2.42
C VAL A 166 -8.74 -2.33 -3.91
N ASP A 167 -7.54 -1.99 -4.37
CA ASP A 167 -7.24 -1.76 -5.79
C ASP A 167 -7.60 -2.99 -6.65
N PHE A 168 -7.12 -4.16 -6.24
CA PHE A 168 -7.36 -5.39 -6.98
C PHE A 168 -8.80 -5.91 -6.85
N LEU A 169 -9.49 -5.69 -5.73
CA LEU A 169 -10.87 -6.18 -5.57
C LEU A 169 -11.93 -5.25 -6.15
N LEU A 170 -11.75 -3.94 -6.04
CA LEU A 170 -12.81 -2.95 -6.33
C LEU A 170 -12.59 -2.19 -7.64
N GLN A 171 -11.35 -1.81 -7.97
CA GLN A 171 -11.07 -0.88 -9.07
C GLN A 171 -10.87 -1.58 -10.41
N HIS A 172 -10.01 -2.59 -10.44
CA HIS A 172 -9.57 -3.18 -11.69
C HIS A 172 -10.61 -4.14 -12.27
N GLU A 173 -11.36 -3.67 -13.27
CA GLU A 173 -12.35 -4.46 -14.03
C GLU A 173 -11.76 -5.79 -14.53
N ILE A 174 -10.51 -5.78 -14.97
CA ILE A 174 -9.77 -6.95 -15.46
C ILE A 174 -9.61 -8.02 -14.36
N TYR A 175 -9.44 -7.60 -13.10
CA TYR A 175 -9.26 -8.50 -11.97
C TYR A 175 -10.58 -8.87 -11.29
N ARG A 176 -11.67 -8.15 -11.56
CA ARG A 176 -13.02 -8.46 -11.06
C ARG A 176 -13.45 -9.88 -11.40
N HIS A 177 -13.04 -10.39 -12.56
CA HIS A 177 -13.36 -11.74 -13.03
C HIS A 177 -12.23 -12.76 -12.80
N ASP A 178 -11.08 -12.35 -12.27
CA ASP A 178 -9.95 -13.25 -12.03
C ASP A 178 -10.04 -13.93 -10.67
N VAL A 179 -10.77 -15.04 -10.64
CA VAL A 179 -11.02 -15.83 -9.42
C VAL A 179 -9.73 -16.27 -8.72
N VAL A 180 -8.70 -16.61 -9.50
CA VAL A 180 -7.41 -17.06 -8.95
C VAL A 180 -6.72 -15.92 -8.21
N LEU A 181 -6.64 -14.75 -8.85
CA LEU A 181 -5.99 -13.59 -8.27
C LEU A 181 -6.73 -13.07 -7.05
N ARG A 182 -8.07 -12.96 -7.11
CA ARG A 182 -8.89 -12.49 -5.97
C ARG A 182 -8.72 -13.36 -4.73
N ARG A 183 -8.77 -14.69 -4.92
CA ARG A 183 -8.50 -15.67 -3.87
C ARG A 183 -7.09 -15.53 -3.30
N SER A 184 -6.09 -15.43 -4.17
CA SER A 184 -4.70 -15.27 -3.74
C SER A 184 -4.48 -13.96 -2.98
N LEU A 185 -5.12 -12.88 -3.40
CA LEU A 185 -5.03 -11.58 -2.75
C LEU A 185 -5.65 -11.61 -1.35
N CYS A 186 -6.83 -12.21 -1.18
CA CYS A 186 -7.44 -12.37 0.15
C CYS A 186 -6.49 -13.11 1.11
N PHE A 187 -5.92 -14.22 0.65
CA PHE A 187 -4.92 -14.97 1.41
C PHE A 187 -3.67 -14.13 1.72
N LYS A 188 -3.12 -13.42 0.73
CA LYS A 188 -1.91 -12.60 0.87
C LYS A 188 -2.14 -11.43 1.83
N ALA A 189 -3.17 -10.62 1.60
CA ALA A 189 -3.44 -9.42 2.40
C ALA A 189 -3.64 -9.76 3.88
N VAL A 190 -4.49 -10.76 4.19
CA VAL A 190 -4.72 -11.18 5.57
C VAL A 190 -3.45 -11.74 6.21
N ALA A 191 -2.72 -12.62 5.51
CA ALA A 191 -1.50 -13.22 6.06
C ALA A 191 -0.39 -12.19 6.31
N GLU A 192 -0.25 -11.18 5.45
CA GLU A 192 0.79 -10.18 5.57
C GLU A 192 0.44 -9.13 6.64
N VAL A 193 -0.85 -8.77 6.79
CA VAL A 193 -1.31 -7.98 7.94
C VAL A 193 -1.08 -8.73 9.25
N LEU A 194 -1.40 -10.01 9.33
CA LEU A 194 -1.11 -10.83 10.50
C LEU A 194 0.40 -10.93 10.79
N ASN A 195 1.24 -11.01 9.75
CA ASN A 195 2.68 -11.00 9.91
C ASN A 195 3.19 -9.65 10.46
N ALA A 196 2.65 -8.54 9.97
CA ALA A 196 2.98 -7.20 10.48
C ALA A 196 2.52 -7.02 11.93
N LEU A 197 1.31 -7.48 12.29
CA LEU A 197 0.83 -7.48 13.67
C LEU A 197 1.67 -8.38 14.58
N HIS A 198 2.11 -9.54 14.08
CA HIS A 198 3.04 -10.40 14.81
C HIS A 198 4.37 -9.71 15.06
N ALA A 199 4.98 -9.14 14.01
CA ALA A 199 6.22 -8.40 14.10
C ALA A 199 6.12 -7.21 15.04
N LEU A 200 4.99 -6.51 15.04
CA LEU A 200 4.69 -5.43 15.99
C LEU A 200 4.75 -5.93 17.44
N ARG A 201 4.10 -7.05 17.74
CA ARG A 201 4.00 -7.61 19.11
C ARG A 201 5.32 -8.24 19.59
N THR A 202 6.04 -8.95 18.71
CA THR A 202 7.19 -9.79 19.12
C THR A 202 8.54 -9.28 18.64
N GLY A 203 8.58 -8.49 17.57
CA GLY A 203 9.82 -8.16 16.85
C GLY A 203 10.31 -9.22 15.89
N GLU A 204 9.58 -10.31 15.75
CA GLU A 204 9.90 -11.43 14.87
C GLU A 204 8.97 -11.47 13.66
N PHE A 205 9.47 -11.99 12.56
CA PHE A 205 8.67 -12.18 11.35
C PHE A 205 8.35 -13.66 11.18
N CYS A 206 7.11 -13.95 10.79
CA CYS A 206 6.78 -15.30 10.34
C CYS A 206 7.59 -15.63 9.09
N PHE A 207 8.11 -16.85 9.01
CA PHE A 207 8.84 -17.31 7.84
C PHE A 207 7.92 -17.37 6.62
N SER A 208 6.63 -17.66 6.82
CA SER A 208 5.70 -17.86 5.72
C SER A 208 4.29 -17.34 5.97
N ARG A 209 3.51 -17.13 4.90
CA ARG A 209 2.11 -16.68 5.01
C ARG A 209 1.23 -17.72 5.69
N GLU A 210 1.45 -18.99 5.38
CA GLU A 210 0.76 -20.10 6.05
C GLU A 210 1.08 -20.15 7.55
N GLU A 211 2.31 -19.80 7.94
CA GLU A 211 2.68 -19.73 9.34
C GLU A 211 1.93 -18.60 10.06
N ALA A 212 1.87 -17.40 9.48
CA ALA A 212 1.13 -16.28 10.04
C ALA A 212 -0.35 -16.63 10.27
N LEU A 213 -1.01 -17.24 9.28
CA LEU A 213 -2.40 -17.70 9.41
C LEU A 213 -2.56 -18.83 10.45
N ARG A 214 -1.57 -19.73 10.56
CA ARG A 214 -1.61 -20.84 11.53
C ARG A 214 -1.45 -20.33 12.98
N ARG A 215 -0.64 -19.29 13.21
CA ARG A 215 -0.43 -18.73 14.55
C ARG A 215 -1.68 -18.03 15.09
N GLU A 216 -2.43 -17.35 14.22
CA GLU A 216 -3.70 -16.70 14.59
C GLU A 216 -4.83 -17.71 14.83
N ASP A 217 -4.92 -18.76 14.00
CA ASP A 217 -5.90 -19.87 14.09
C ASP A 217 -7.39 -19.48 14.23
N SER A 218 -7.76 -18.29 13.73
CA SER A 218 -9.16 -17.87 13.66
C SER A 218 -9.96 -18.67 12.62
N PRO A 219 -11.30 -18.70 12.70
CA PRO A 219 -12.15 -19.37 11.69
C PRO A 219 -11.85 -18.88 10.26
N LEU A 220 -11.62 -17.58 10.07
CA LEU A 220 -11.24 -17.01 8.78
C LEU A 220 -9.88 -17.55 8.31
N CYS A 221 -8.87 -17.62 9.19
CA CYS A 221 -7.55 -18.14 8.82
C CYS A 221 -7.60 -19.59 8.37
N ARG A 222 -8.39 -20.43 9.05
CA ARG A 222 -8.61 -21.83 8.63
C ARG A 222 -9.28 -21.90 7.27
N LYS A 223 -10.37 -21.16 7.05
CA LYS A 223 -11.04 -21.05 5.74
C LYS A 223 -10.07 -20.60 4.66
N LEU A 224 -9.24 -19.59 4.88
CA LEU A 224 -8.26 -19.11 3.91
C LEU A 224 -7.21 -20.17 3.56
N ARG A 225 -6.72 -20.92 4.54
CA ARG A 225 -5.76 -22.01 4.32
C ARG A 225 -6.37 -23.17 3.56
N GLU A 226 -7.59 -23.57 3.91
CA GLU A 226 -8.34 -24.60 3.20
C GLU A 226 -8.67 -24.17 1.78
N ASN A 227 -9.20 -22.96 1.63
CA ASN A 227 -9.50 -22.37 0.35
C ASN A 227 -8.24 -22.35 -0.50
N ALA A 228 -7.09 -21.89 0.00
CA ALA A 228 -5.80 -21.89 -0.71
C ALA A 228 -5.34 -23.28 -1.21
N LYS A 229 -5.80 -24.38 -0.61
CA LYS A 229 -5.50 -25.76 -1.06
C LYS A 229 -6.46 -26.30 -2.11
N GLN A 230 -7.60 -25.65 -2.35
CA GLN A 230 -8.60 -26.13 -3.31
C GLN A 230 -8.08 -26.09 -4.75
N ARG A 231 -8.34 -27.18 -5.49
CA ARG A 231 -7.89 -27.38 -6.87
C ARG A 231 -8.57 -26.49 -7.89
N VAL A 232 -9.88 -26.34 -7.76
CA VAL A 232 -10.70 -25.54 -8.68
C VAL A 232 -10.94 -24.19 -8.02
N PRO A 233 -10.31 -23.11 -8.52
CA PRO A 233 -10.56 -21.78 -8.00
C PRO A 233 -12.04 -21.44 -8.23
N ARG A 234 -12.77 -21.20 -7.14
CA ARG A 234 -14.15 -20.68 -7.18
C ARG A 234 -14.19 -19.35 -6.47
N ARG A 235 -15.01 -18.43 -7.00
CA ARG A 235 -15.22 -17.13 -6.35
C ARG A 235 -16.04 -17.38 -5.09
N ASP A 236 -15.54 -16.89 -3.97
CA ASP A 236 -16.21 -16.96 -2.68
C ASP A 236 -16.41 -15.54 -2.16
N LYS A 237 -17.57 -14.96 -2.51
CA LYS A 237 -17.91 -13.58 -2.11
C LYS A 237 -18.03 -13.45 -0.58
N ALA A 238 -18.45 -14.51 0.12
CA ALA A 238 -18.55 -14.48 1.57
C ALA A 238 -17.14 -14.41 2.19
N LEU A 239 -16.20 -15.22 1.69
CA LEU A 239 -14.81 -15.16 2.13
C LEU A 239 -14.14 -13.81 1.79
N GLU A 240 -14.39 -13.25 0.61
CA GLU A 240 -13.94 -11.89 0.25
C GLU A 240 -14.45 -10.85 1.26
N GLN A 241 -15.74 -10.93 1.62
CA GLN A 241 -16.37 -10.04 2.62
C GLN A 241 -15.80 -10.25 4.03
N GLU A 242 -15.56 -11.49 4.45
CA GLU A 242 -14.92 -11.80 5.74
C GLU A 242 -13.50 -11.22 5.80
N CYS A 243 -12.72 -11.31 4.70
CA CYS A 243 -11.39 -10.71 4.62
C CYS A 243 -11.44 -9.19 4.70
N PHE A 244 -12.38 -8.55 4.00
CA PHE A 244 -12.59 -7.11 4.07
C PHE A 244 -12.86 -6.66 5.51
N ARG A 245 -13.80 -7.32 6.20
CA ARG A 245 -14.12 -7.02 7.61
C ARG A 245 -12.93 -7.22 8.53
N PHE A 246 -12.19 -8.33 8.37
CA PHE A 246 -10.99 -8.60 9.14
C PHE A 246 -9.94 -7.51 8.99
N LEU A 247 -9.67 -7.08 7.75
CA LEU A 247 -8.70 -6.02 7.47
C LEU A 247 -9.14 -4.71 8.12
N VAL A 248 -10.39 -4.28 7.88
CA VAL A 248 -10.96 -3.07 8.51
C VAL A 248 -10.80 -3.13 10.03
N GLN A 249 -11.22 -4.24 10.67
CA GLN A 249 -11.14 -4.38 12.13
C GLN A 249 -9.69 -4.30 12.62
N SER A 250 -8.75 -4.95 11.92
CA SER A 250 -7.32 -4.93 12.29
C SER A 250 -6.75 -3.50 12.33
N PHE A 251 -7.21 -2.62 11.43
CA PHE A 251 -6.82 -1.21 11.44
C PHE A 251 -7.48 -0.42 12.56
N LEU A 252 -8.78 -0.67 12.82
CA LEU A 252 -9.50 -0.01 13.91
C LEU A 252 -8.90 -0.35 15.28
N ASP A 253 -8.62 -1.62 15.53
CA ASP A 253 -8.00 -2.10 16.78
C ASP A 253 -6.62 -1.45 16.97
N LEU A 254 -5.79 -1.45 15.92
CA LEU A 254 -4.47 -0.84 15.97
C LEU A 254 -4.51 0.67 16.20
N TRP A 255 -5.52 1.36 15.66
CA TRP A 255 -5.68 2.80 15.88
C TRP A 255 -6.13 3.13 17.30
N ILE A 256 -7.00 2.30 17.88
CA ILE A 256 -7.38 2.43 19.30
C ILE A 256 -6.13 2.32 20.17
N GLU A 257 -5.28 1.32 19.92
CA GLU A 257 -4.00 1.16 20.62
C GLU A 257 -3.07 2.37 20.39
N PHE A 258 -3.00 2.92 19.18
CA PHE A 258 -2.17 4.10 18.89
C PHE A 258 -2.58 5.32 19.72
N ARG A 259 -3.88 5.58 19.82
CA ARG A 259 -4.41 6.74 20.56
C ARG A 259 -3.96 6.70 22.01
N ASP A 260 -4.01 5.53 22.60
CA ASP A 260 -3.70 5.33 24.02
C ASP A 260 -2.17 5.23 24.23
N HIS A 261 -1.45 4.67 23.26
CA HIS A 261 0.00 4.48 23.25
C HIS A 261 0.63 4.82 21.90
N PRO A 262 0.94 6.11 21.64
CA PRO A 262 1.50 6.53 20.36
C PRO A 262 2.83 5.82 20.10
N PHE A 263 2.84 4.99 19.07
CA PHE A 263 4.03 4.25 18.66
C PHE A 263 4.95 5.03 17.69
N MET A 264 4.58 6.28 17.42
CA MET A 264 5.40 7.28 16.74
C MET A 264 5.74 8.40 17.73
N HIS A 265 6.81 9.13 17.46
CA HIS A 265 7.05 10.35 18.20
C HIS A 265 5.97 11.37 17.82
N VAL A 266 5.22 11.84 18.82
CA VAL A 266 4.15 12.84 18.68
C VAL A 266 4.66 14.15 19.26
N TYR A 267 4.70 15.18 18.43
CA TYR A 267 5.06 16.53 18.83
C TYR A 267 3.81 17.23 19.37
N ARG A 268 3.53 17.04 20.67
CA ARG A 268 2.29 17.52 21.31
C ARG A 268 2.16 19.04 21.37
N ASP A 269 3.29 19.73 21.37
CA ASP A 269 3.35 21.19 21.47
C ASP A 269 3.16 21.89 20.11
N VAL A 270 3.03 21.11 19.03
CA VAL A 270 2.82 21.66 17.69
C VAL A 270 1.32 21.86 17.46
N GLU A 271 0.90 23.12 17.49
CA GLU A 271 -0.45 23.51 17.11
C GLU A 271 -0.66 23.28 15.60
N GLN A 272 -1.86 22.85 15.20
CA GLN A 272 -2.16 22.55 13.81
C GLN A 272 -3.48 23.22 13.41
N THR A 273 -3.46 23.99 12.33
CA THR A 273 -4.65 24.65 11.78
C THR A 273 -4.76 24.43 10.27
N VAL A 274 -5.98 24.43 9.77
CA VAL A 274 -6.28 24.32 8.34
C VAL A 274 -6.78 25.68 7.85
N GLN A 275 -6.26 26.17 6.72
CA GLN A 275 -6.91 27.30 6.06
C GLN A 275 -8.23 26.82 5.44
N PRO A 276 -9.32 27.60 5.54
CA PRO A 276 -10.60 27.22 4.96
C PRO A 276 -10.41 26.91 3.47
N ALA A 277 -10.76 25.69 3.04
CA ALA A 277 -10.86 25.38 1.63
C ALA A 277 -11.97 26.26 1.04
N GLY A 278 -11.58 27.32 0.31
CA GLY A 278 -12.43 28.46 -0.04
C GLY A 278 -13.55 28.17 -1.05
N ALA A 279 -13.79 29.12 -1.96
CA ALA A 279 -14.88 29.04 -2.94
C ALA A 279 -14.78 27.84 -3.91
N ALA A 280 -13.59 27.25 -4.09
CA ALA A 280 -13.39 26.08 -4.94
C ALA A 280 -14.17 24.85 -4.44
N LEU A 281 -14.06 24.53 -3.14
CA LEU A 281 -14.73 23.37 -2.57
C LEU A 281 -16.26 23.54 -2.55
N GLN A 282 -16.73 24.77 -2.34
CA GLN A 282 -18.17 25.08 -2.41
C GLN A 282 -18.73 24.94 -3.83
N ARG A 283 -17.95 25.32 -4.85
CA ARG A 283 -18.32 25.07 -6.25
C ARG A 283 -18.41 23.58 -6.54
N GLU A 284 -17.41 22.79 -6.13
CA GLU A 284 -17.42 21.33 -6.34
C GLU A 284 -18.62 20.65 -5.63
N LYS A 285 -18.98 21.10 -4.42
CA LYS A 285 -20.19 20.61 -3.71
C LYS A 285 -21.49 20.93 -4.46
N ALA A 286 -21.52 22.00 -5.25
CA ALA A 286 -22.67 22.37 -6.07
C ALA A 286 -22.76 21.56 -7.38
N GLU A 287 -21.68 20.88 -7.79
CA GLU A 287 -21.66 20.08 -9.00
C GLU A 287 -22.59 18.87 -8.91
N THR A 288 -23.09 18.44 -10.06
CA THR A 288 -24.01 17.30 -10.18
C THR A 288 -23.44 16.00 -9.61
N PRO A 289 -22.18 15.61 -9.87
CA PRO A 289 -21.65 14.32 -9.37
C PRO A 289 -21.72 14.20 -7.85
N PHE A 290 -21.32 15.24 -7.10
CA PHE A 290 -21.36 15.23 -5.63
C PHE A 290 -22.80 15.06 -5.11
N ARG A 291 -23.75 15.84 -5.64
CA ARG A 291 -25.15 15.79 -5.22
C ARG A 291 -25.79 14.44 -5.53
N GLU A 292 -25.49 13.85 -6.68
CA GLU A 292 -26.02 12.55 -7.06
C GLU A 292 -25.45 11.40 -6.23
N ILE A 293 -24.16 11.44 -5.89
CA ILE A 293 -23.55 10.47 -4.97
C ILE A 293 -24.15 10.60 -3.58
N SER A 294 -24.29 11.82 -3.07
CA SER A 294 -24.87 12.09 -1.76
C SER A 294 -26.30 11.57 -1.68
N ARG A 295 -27.11 11.79 -2.72
CA ARG A 295 -28.46 11.25 -2.83
C ARG A 295 -28.45 9.72 -2.88
N TYR A 296 -27.63 9.11 -3.72
CA TYR A 296 -27.52 7.65 -3.81
C TYR A 296 -27.16 7.01 -2.44
N LEU A 297 -26.22 7.61 -1.71
CA LEU A 297 -25.85 7.13 -0.37
C LEU A 297 -26.97 7.34 0.65
N ALA A 298 -27.69 8.47 0.60
CA ALA A 298 -28.84 8.68 1.46
C ALA A 298 -29.94 7.64 1.24
N ASP A 299 -30.19 7.27 -0.02
CA ASP A 299 -31.24 6.32 -0.39
C ASP A 299 -30.82 4.88 -0.07
N GLU A 300 -29.70 4.42 -0.60
CA GLU A 300 -29.28 3.00 -0.56
C GLU A 300 -28.55 2.62 0.72
N TRP A 301 -27.93 3.58 1.41
CA TRP A 301 -27.17 3.36 2.64
C TRP A 301 -27.90 3.96 3.85
N THR A 302 -29.23 3.93 3.83
CA THR A 302 -30.08 4.32 4.97
C THR A 302 -29.63 3.60 6.25
N GLY A 303 -29.34 4.37 7.31
CA GLY A 303 -28.85 3.85 8.60
C GLY A 303 -27.38 3.40 8.61
N ARG A 304 -26.71 3.40 7.46
CA ARG A 304 -25.27 3.09 7.32
C ARG A 304 -24.44 4.35 7.13
N CYS A 305 -24.89 5.26 6.27
CA CYS A 305 -24.22 6.52 5.99
C CYS A 305 -24.73 7.63 6.93
N HIS A 306 -23.84 8.25 7.70
CA HIS A 306 -24.14 9.36 8.61
C HIS A 306 -23.85 10.73 7.99
N GLY A 307 -22.96 10.78 6.99
CA GLY A 307 -22.58 12.03 6.34
C GLY A 307 -21.71 11.80 5.12
N VAL A 308 -21.72 12.77 4.21
CA VAL A 308 -20.85 12.81 3.03
C VAL A 308 -20.14 14.15 3.01
N HIS A 309 -18.82 14.12 3.08
CA HIS A 309 -17.98 15.29 3.19
C HIS A 309 -17.05 15.37 1.97
N LEU A 310 -16.94 16.55 1.39
CA LEU A 310 -15.89 16.85 0.41
C LEU A 310 -14.82 17.67 1.13
N VAL A 311 -13.58 17.22 1.08
CA VAL A 311 -12.42 17.86 1.71
C VAL A 311 -11.22 17.88 0.76
N LYS A 312 -10.25 18.76 1.02
CA LYS A 312 -8.96 18.77 0.33
C LYS A 312 -7.88 18.21 1.25
N SER A 313 -6.69 17.93 0.72
CA SER A 313 -5.56 17.62 1.58
C SER A 313 -4.26 18.21 1.07
N ALA A 314 -3.52 18.81 1.99
CA ALA A 314 -2.16 19.27 1.77
C ALA A 314 -1.17 18.13 1.48
N PHE A 315 -1.57 16.87 1.60
CA PHE A 315 -0.73 15.72 1.30
C PHE A 315 -1.16 14.94 0.04
N TYR A 316 -2.21 15.39 -0.65
CA TYR A 316 -2.66 14.90 -1.96
C TYR A 316 -2.35 15.90 -3.07
N GLN A 317 -2.66 15.61 -4.34
CA GLN A 317 -2.50 16.63 -5.39
C GLN A 317 -3.45 17.81 -5.11
N LEU A 318 -3.07 19.01 -5.52
CA LEU A 318 -3.81 20.23 -5.18
C LEU A 318 -5.22 20.23 -5.81
N GLU A 319 -5.31 19.67 -7.01
CA GLU A 319 -6.54 19.50 -7.76
C GLU A 319 -7.45 18.40 -7.17
N ASP A 320 -6.89 17.43 -6.45
CA ASP A 320 -7.62 16.26 -5.97
C ASP A 320 -8.61 16.64 -4.87
N SER A 321 -9.83 16.11 -4.97
CA SER A 321 -10.81 16.15 -3.88
C SER A 321 -11.00 14.79 -3.25
N LEU A 322 -11.16 14.78 -1.93
CA LEU A 322 -11.43 13.58 -1.16
C LEU A 322 -12.91 13.60 -0.75
N LEU A 323 -13.68 12.64 -1.24
CA LEU A 323 -15.06 12.40 -0.83
C LEU A 323 -15.04 11.38 0.30
N VAL A 324 -15.27 11.86 1.53
CA VAL A 324 -15.26 11.09 2.76
C VAL A 324 -16.71 10.73 3.14
N ILE A 325 -17.00 9.44 3.20
CA ILE A 325 -18.32 8.90 3.53
C ILE A 325 -18.29 8.40 4.97
N ASP A 326 -18.94 9.12 5.87
CA ASP A 326 -19.04 8.75 7.27
C ASP A 326 -20.02 7.61 7.45
N THR A 327 -19.54 6.49 7.99
CA THR A 327 -20.25 5.22 8.02
C THR A 327 -20.27 4.60 9.41
N SER A 328 -21.40 3.98 9.75
CA SER A 328 -21.55 3.25 11.01
C SER A 328 -20.55 2.08 11.11
N MET A 329 -19.88 1.98 12.25
CA MET A 329 -19.03 0.82 12.56
C MET A 329 -19.86 -0.47 12.73
N ASP A 330 -21.10 -0.35 13.19
CA ASP A 330 -21.99 -1.49 13.43
C ASP A 330 -22.61 -2.04 12.13
N SER A 331 -22.53 -1.28 11.04
CA SER A 331 -23.17 -1.61 9.77
C SER A 331 -22.25 -1.33 8.58
N LEU A 332 -21.09 -1.98 8.58
CA LEU A 332 -20.11 -1.88 7.51
C LEU A 332 -20.73 -2.25 6.14
N PRO A 333 -20.46 -1.46 5.08
CA PRO A 333 -20.93 -1.77 3.74
C PRO A 333 -20.31 -3.08 3.25
N SER A 334 -21.08 -3.82 2.46
CA SER A 334 -20.55 -4.99 1.77
C SER A 334 -19.66 -4.55 0.60
N LEU A 335 -18.77 -5.44 0.15
CA LEU A 335 -18.01 -5.24 -1.08
C LEU A 335 -18.94 -5.02 -2.28
N GLY A 336 -20.15 -5.59 -2.27
CA GLY A 336 -21.17 -5.36 -3.29
C GLY A 336 -21.71 -3.93 -3.27
N ASP A 337 -21.95 -3.37 -2.08
CA ASP A 337 -22.34 -1.96 -1.93
C ASP A 337 -21.25 -1.02 -2.47
N LEU A 338 -19.98 -1.32 -2.16
CA LEU A 338 -18.83 -0.55 -2.66
C LEU A 338 -18.70 -0.67 -4.18
N GLU A 339 -18.85 -1.88 -4.76
CA GLU A 339 -18.84 -2.08 -6.21
C GLU A 339 -19.95 -1.25 -6.91
N GLN A 340 -21.15 -1.17 -6.32
CA GLN A 340 -22.26 -0.37 -6.85
C GLN A 340 -21.97 1.14 -6.75
N LEU A 341 -21.49 1.62 -5.61
CA LEU A 341 -21.07 3.01 -5.43
C LEU A 341 -20.01 3.42 -6.48
N LEU A 342 -19.04 2.54 -6.74
CA LEU A 342 -18.02 2.78 -7.76
C LEU A 342 -18.59 2.76 -9.19
N ALA A 343 -19.61 1.95 -9.47
CA ALA A 343 -20.31 1.99 -10.75
C ALA A 343 -21.06 3.32 -10.94
N VAL A 344 -21.71 3.83 -9.88
CA VAL A 344 -22.35 5.15 -9.88
C VAL A 344 -21.30 6.25 -10.14
N ARG A 345 -20.17 6.23 -9.43
CA ARG A 345 -19.04 7.14 -9.67
C ARG A 345 -18.61 7.13 -11.13
N THR A 346 -18.30 5.96 -11.68
CA THR A 346 -17.83 5.83 -13.08
C THR A 346 -18.83 6.43 -14.07
N ARG A 347 -20.13 6.23 -13.85
CA ARG A 347 -21.19 6.81 -14.69
C ARG A 347 -21.23 8.34 -14.59
N LEU A 348 -21.14 8.88 -13.38
CA LEU A 348 -21.27 10.33 -13.14
C LEU A 348 -20.04 11.13 -13.54
N TYR A 349 -18.86 10.56 -13.38
CA TYR A 349 -17.59 11.22 -13.70
C TYR A 349 -17.14 10.99 -15.14
N ALA A 350 -17.95 10.35 -15.98
CA ALA A 350 -17.66 10.21 -17.40
C ALA A 350 -17.60 11.60 -18.07
N GLY A 351 -16.38 12.10 -18.31
CA GLY A 351 -16.15 13.41 -18.93
C GLY A 351 -15.76 14.55 -17.98
N PHE A 352 -15.67 14.30 -16.66
CA PHE A 352 -15.17 15.30 -15.71
C PHE A 352 -13.65 15.24 -15.59
N GLN A 353 -13.00 16.41 -15.50
CA GLN A 353 -11.55 16.52 -15.45
C GLN A 353 -10.97 16.34 -14.04
N THR A 354 -11.73 16.70 -12.99
CA THR A 354 -11.22 16.68 -11.61
C THR A 354 -11.39 15.29 -10.99
N PRO A 355 -10.30 14.60 -10.62
CA PRO A 355 -10.40 13.32 -9.93
C PRO A 355 -10.96 13.52 -8.52
N THR A 356 -12.03 12.80 -8.20
CA THR A 356 -12.51 12.65 -6.82
C THR A 356 -12.18 11.25 -6.31
N TRP A 357 -11.45 11.20 -5.20
CA TRP A 357 -11.08 9.98 -4.50
C TRP A 357 -12.07 9.70 -3.38
N PHE A 358 -12.58 8.48 -3.32
CA PHE A 358 -13.58 8.09 -2.34
C PHE A 358 -12.93 7.38 -1.17
N PHE A 359 -13.42 7.71 0.02
CA PHE A 359 -12.98 7.13 1.27
C PHE A 359 -14.17 6.76 2.14
N LEU A 360 -14.02 5.66 2.87
CA LEU A 360 -14.94 5.21 3.90
C LEU A 360 -14.39 5.63 5.26
N ARG A 361 -15.11 6.47 6.00
CA ARG A 361 -14.75 6.85 7.36
C ARG A 361 -15.49 5.97 8.36
N LEU A 362 -14.74 5.40 9.30
CA LEU A 362 -15.21 4.58 10.40
C LEU A 362 -14.57 5.10 11.68
N GLY A 363 -15.31 5.93 12.43
CA GLY A 363 -14.78 6.65 13.58
C GLY A 363 -13.63 7.60 13.19
N GLN A 364 -12.44 7.35 13.72
CA GLN A 364 -11.23 8.15 13.46
C GLN A 364 -10.30 7.54 12.41
N VAL A 365 -10.76 6.54 11.65
CA VAL A 365 -9.98 5.92 10.58
C VAL A 365 -10.71 6.07 9.26
N ILE A 366 -10.00 6.53 8.23
CA ILE A 366 -10.54 6.80 6.90
C ILE A 366 -9.81 5.89 5.90
N PHE A 367 -10.57 5.00 5.28
CA PHE A 367 -10.10 3.96 4.39
C PHE A 367 -10.32 4.34 2.93
N PRO A 368 -9.29 4.45 2.08
CA PRO A 368 -9.50 4.67 0.65
C PRO A 368 -10.21 3.46 0.03
N ILE A 369 -11.31 3.73 -0.69
CA ILE A 369 -12.02 2.74 -1.52
C ILE A 369 -11.73 2.93 -3.02
N THR A 370 -11.18 4.09 -3.39
CA THR A 370 -10.55 4.32 -4.69
C THR A 370 -9.08 4.71 -4.51
N PRO A 371 -8.21 3.79 -4.06
CA PRO A 371 -6.82 4.14 -3.88
C PRO A 371 -6.20 4.47 -5.25
N ASN A 372 -5.65 5.67 -5.40
CA ASN A 372 -4.47 5.80 -6.24
C ASN A 372 -3.34 5.17 -5.44
N VAL A 373 -2.54 4.28 -6.04
CA VAL A 373 -1.36 3.71 -5.37
C VAL A 373 -0.52 4.88 -4.87
N PRO A 374 -0.52 5.18 -3.56
CA PRO A 374 0.00 6.45 -3.12
C PRO A 374 1.52 6.40 -3.31
N ARG A 375 2.11 7.54 -3.71
CA ARG A 375 3.57 7.66 -3.71
C ARG A 375 4.12 7.40 -2.29
N ASP A 376 3.30 7.70 -1.27
CA ASP A 376 3.55 7.44 0.15
C ASP A 376 2.54 6.44 0.74
N TYR A 377 2.97 5.22 1.02
CA TYR A 377 2.12 4.25 1.71
C TYR A 377 1.82 4.62 3.17
N ASN A 378 2.51 5.59 3.79
CA ASN A 378 2.12 6.09 5.12
C ASN A 378 0.70 6.65 5.13
N ARG A 379 0.16 7.05 3.97
CA ARG A 379 -1.20 7.58 3.80
C ARG A 379 -2.13 6.61 3.05
N GLY A 380 -1.78 5.31 3.03
CA GLY A 380 -2.66 4.27 2.49
C GLY A 380 -3.93 4.05 3.31
N VAL A 381 -3.96 4.47 4.59
CA VAL A 381 -5.13 4.64 5.43
C VAL A 381 -4.94 5.96 6.20
N LEU A 382 -5.97 6.80 6.29
CA LEU A 382 -5.87 8.12 6.91
C LEU A 382 -6.34 8.07 8.35
N THR A 383 -5.57 8.69 9.22
CA THR A 383 -5.86 8.86 10.65
C THR A 383 -5.47 10.28 11.06
N PRO A 384 -5.90 10.75 12.25
CA PRO A 384 -5.44 12.03 12.80
C PRO A 384 -3.91 12.22 12.85
N ALA A 385 -3.13 11.14 12.76
CA ALA A 385 -1.66 11.18 12.72
C ALA A 385 -1.05 11.16 11.31
N THR A 386 -1.77 10.65 10.30
CA THR A 386 -1.25 10.52 8.92
C THR A 386 -1.80 11.57 7.96
N ALA A 387 -2.97 12.14 8.26
CA ALA A 387 -3.61 13.22 7.50
C ALA A 387 -4.33 14.22 8.44
N PRO A 388 -3.60 14.88 9.36
CA PRO A 388 -4.20 15.80 10.34
C PRO A 388 -5.08 16.89 9.72
N ASP A 389 -4.70 17.41 8.56
CA ASP A 389 -5.44 18.41 7.77
C ASP A 389 -6.83 17.93 7.34
N VAL A 390 -6.98 16.65 6.98
CA VAL A 390 -8.27 16.05 6.63
C VAL A 390 -9.18 15.99 7.86
N PHE A 391 -8.64 15.59 9.01
CA PHE A 391 -9.40 15.46 10.25
C PHE A 391 -9.80 16.84 10.82
N LEU A 392 -8.93 17.84 10.74
CA LEU A 392 -9.27 19.22 11.10
C LEU A 392 -10.45 19.77 10.28
N GLN A 393 -10.48 19.52 8.96
CA GLN A 393 -11.63 19.92 8.12
C GLN A 393 -12.93 19.19 8.48
N LEU A 394 -12.83 17.99 9.06
CA LEU A 394 -13.97 17.22 9.55
C LEU A 394 -14.37 17.61 10.99
N GLY A 395 -13.70 18.60 11.60
CA GLY A 395 -13.99 19.06 12.96
C GLY A 395 -13.41 18.17 14.06
N GLU A 396 -12.48 17.28 13.73
CA GLU A 396 -11.91 16.31 14.68
C GLU A 396 -10.70 16.88 15.39
N THR A 397 -10.69 16.76 16.71
CA THR A 397 -9.55 17.08 17.58
C THR A 397 -9.47 16.06 18.72
N PRO A 398 -8.26 15.70 19.22
CA PRO A 398 -6.95 16.20 18.78
C PRO A 398 -6.46 15.54 17.47
N VAL A 399 -5.61 16.27 16.74
CA VAL A 399 -4.80 15.75 15.62
C VAL A 399 -3.32 15.76 15.99
N TYR A 400 -2.49 14.97 15.30
CA TYR A 400 -1.12 14.70 15.74
C TYR A 400 -0.08 15.08 14.68
N TRP A 401 0.84 15.98 15.06
CA TRP A 401 2.09 16.14 14.33
C TRP A 401 3.03 15.02 14.75
N THR A 402 3.50 14.22 13.80
CA THR A 402 4.31 13.03 14.11
C THR A 402 5.63 13.06 13.36
N SER A 403 6.58 12.22 13.81
CA SER A 403 7.85 12.01 13.09
C SER A 403 7.67 11.57 11.63
N HIS A 404 6.52 10.99 11.26
CA HIS A 404 6.22 10.70 9.85
C HIS A 404 5.94 11.96 9.04
N THR A 405 5.15 12.89 9.59
CA THR A 405 4.84 14.16 8.92
C THR A 405 6.08 15.05 8.85
N ASP A 406 6.86 15.07 9.92
CA ASP A 406 8.12 15.80 10.00
C ASP A 406 9.15 15.31 8.97
N TRP A 407 9.36 13.98 8.89
CA TRP A 407 10.25 13.40 7.88
C TRP A 407 9.83 13.76 6.44
N TYR A 408 8.53 13.73 6.15
CA TYR A 408 7.99 14.07 4.83
C TYR A 408 8.39 15.49 4.41
N LEU A 409 8.61 16.38 5.38
CA LEU A 409 8.77 17.81 5.20
C LEU A 409 10.17 18.35 5.48
N THR A 410 11.14 17.52 5.85
CA THR A 410 12.49 17.98 6.23
C THR A 410 13.61 17.43 5.34
N ASP A 411 13.44 16.31 4.63
CA ASP A 411 14.46 15.74 3.71
C ASP A 411 14.12 15.95 2.22
N TRP A 412 13.90 17.20 1.81
CA TRP A 412 13.44 17.54 0.45
C TRP A 412 14.40 17.13 -0.67
N ARG A 413 15.71 17.22 -0.41
CA ARG A 413 16.74 16.95 -1.42
C ARG A 413 16.76 15.49 -1.87
N ARG A 414 16.20 14.60 -1.05
CA ARG A 414 16.19 13.15 -1.29
C ARG A 414 14.79 12.56 -1.34
N ASN A 415 13.76 13.31 -0.92
CA ASN A 415 12.38 12.91 -1.06
C ASN A 415 11.93 13.03 -2.53
N ARG A 416 11.91 11.90 -3.26
CA ARG A 416 11.44 11.86 -4.66
C ARG A 416 10.03 12.41 -4.85
N GLN A 417 9.16 12.38 -3.84
CA GLN A 417 7.81 12.94 -3.97
C GLN A 417 7.85 14.45 -4.09
N TRP A 418 8.75 15.09 -3.33
CA TRP A 418 9.07 16.50 -3.46
C TRP A 418 9.68 16.81 -4.84
N LEU A 419 10.70 16.06 -5.25
CA LEU A 419 11.37 16.27 -6.54
C LEU A 419 10.42 16.12 -7.74
N ASN A 420 9.40 15.26 -7.62
CA ASN A 420 8.40 15.01 -8.65
C ASN A 420 7.09 15.80 -8.42
N ALA A 421 7.06 16.72 -7.44
CA ALA A 421 5.90 17.58 -7.19
C ALA A 421 5.93 18.80 -8.12
N PRO A 422 4.78 19.26 -8.63
CA PRO A 422 4.70 20.54 -9.34
C PRO A 422 5.22 21.71 -8.48
N PRO A 423 5.71 22.81 -9.08
CA PRO A 423 6.25 23.95 -8.32
C PRO A 423 5.31 24.50 -7.26
N LEU A 424 4.00 24.59 -7.56
CA LEU A 424 3.01 25.05 -6.60
C LEU A 424 2.84 24.09 -5.42
N LYS A 425 2.90 22.78 -5.69
CA LYS A 425 2.86 21.75 -4.65
C LYS A 425 4.12 21.78 -3.79
N GLN A 426 5.27 22.08 -4.39
CA GLN A 426 6.50 22.31 -3.64
C GLN A 426 6.30 23.51 -2.70
N ALA A 427 5.92 24.69 -3.21
CA ALA A 427 5.65 25.87 -2.39
C ALA A 427 4.73 25.56 -1.18
N GLN A 428 3.65 24.79 -1.41
CA GLN A 428 2.74 24.35 -0.34
C GLN A 428 3.45 23.59 0.79
N LEU A 429 4.23 22.54 0.48
CA LEU A 429 4.87 21.75 1.56
C LEU A 429 6.07 22.51 2.17
N GLU A 430 6.68 23.44 1.43
CA GLU A 430 7.68 24.36 1.97
C GLU A 430 7.06 25.27 3.04
N MET A 431 5.88 25.85 2.78
CA MET A 431 5.14 26.66 3.75
C MET A 431 4.80 25.84 5.01
N ILE A 432 4.26 24.62 4.83
CA ILE A 432 3.91 23.73 5.94
C ILE A 432 5.15 23.44 6.80
N SER A 433 6.27 23.09 6.18
CA SER A 433 7.53 22.81 6.88
C SER A 433 8.07 24.02 7.65
N ARG A 434 8.06 25.22 7.02
CA ARG A 434 8.47 26.46 7.69
C ARG A 434 7.58 26.79 8.89
N SER A 435 6.28 26.58 8.77
CA SER A 435 5.33 26.76 9.88
C SER A 435 5.55 25.73 11.01
N ALA A 436 5.85 24.48 10.66
CA ALA A 436 6.20 23.46 11.64
C ALA A 436 7.41 23.87 12.49
N ALA A 437 8.42 24.51 11.88
CA ALA A 437 9.60 25.00 12.58
C ALA A 437 9.30 26.10 13.61
N THR A 438 8.15 26.78 13.52
CA THR A 438 7.71 27.78 14.50
C THR A 438 6.78 27.22 15.58
N GLY A 439 6.56 25.89 15.62
CA GLY A 439 5.66 25.24 16.56
C GLY A 439 4.17 25.38 16.22
N HIS A 440 3.83 25.96 15.07
CA HIS A 440 2.45 26.10 14.60
C HIS A 440 2.37 25.76 13.12
N VAL A 441 1.78 24.60 12.81
CA VAL A 441 1.58 24.14 11.45
C VAL A 441 0.29 24.69 10.88
N MET A 442 0.40 25.34 9.72
CA MET A 442 -0.74 25.78 8.93
C MET A 442 -0.79 24.99 7.62
N TYR A 443 -1.95 24.42 7.30
CA TYR A 443 -2.19 23.71 6.04
C TYR A 443 -2.92 24.63 5.04
N PRO A 444 -2.22 25.26 4.08
CA PRO A 444 -2.87 26.02 3.02
C PRO A 444 -3.53 25.05 2.04
N LEU A 445 -4.83 25.21 1.77
CA LEU A 445 -5.60 24.30 0.91
C LEU A 445 -6.02 24.93 -0.43
N ASP A 446 -6.02 26.26 -0.53
CA ASP A 446 -6.34 26.97 -1.78
C ASP A 446 -5.05 27.32 -2.55
N THR A 447 -5.11 27.23 -3.88
CA THR A 447 -3.98 27.57 -4.74
C THR A 447 -3.63 29.05 -4.69
N GLN A 448 -4.62 29.92 -4.44
CA GLN A 448 -4.41 31.36 -4.30
C GLN A 448 -3.50 31.67 -3.11
N ASP A 449 -3.74 31.02 -1.97
CA ASP A 449 -2.99 31.22 -0.73
C ASP A 449 -1.55 30.69 -0.79
N ILE A 450 -1.28 29.71 -1.67
CA ILE A 450 0.05 29.14 -1.87
C ILE A 450 0.91 30.02 -2.80
N SER A 451 0.26 30.78 -3.68
CA SER A 451 0.94 31.62 -4.69
C SER A 451 1.31 33.02 -4.20
N ALA A 452 0.77 33.43 -3.06
CA ALA A 452 1.06 34.70 -2.39
C ALA A 452 2.33 34.59 -1.53
#